data_AF-A0A970BC49-F1
#
_entry.id   AF-A0A970BC49-F1
#
_cell.length_a   1.000
_cell.length_b   1.000
_cell.length_c   1.000
_cell.angle_alpha   90.00
_cell.angle_beta   90.00
_cell.angle_gamma   90.00
#
_symmetry.space_group_name_H-M   'P 1'
#
loop_
_entity.id
_entity.type
_entity.pdbx_description
1 polymer ?
#
loop_
_entity_poly.entity_id
_entity_poly.type
_entity_poly.pdbx_seq_one_letter_code
_entity_poly.pdbx_strand_id
1 'polypeptide(L)'
;MNIQPNNQTVEKCLKQRTYYIDFYQREYVWKKEIVTTLLDDIFFTFDLAYEEHKGKDITPEILAKYNWYYLNIYITNTINGKEYIVDGQQRLTTLSLIAVKLLELAHQNEEYFENIIDTPKGCIYGKDKFKGNIFWIDNEKRKKVMQHLVENTEFSDEFENVTEENIFNRYKDISKYIEEKELSQEKLQALIMYFLERLVLVELRIDKDDTPMVFE
;
A
#
# COMPACT_ATOMS: atom_id res chain seq x y z
N MET A 1 2.42 27.83 -11.05
CA MET A 1 2.05 26.45 -10.70
C MET A 1 3.30 25.65 -10.90
N ASN A 2 3.97 25.26 -9.81
CA ASN A 2 5.17 24.43 -9.88
C ASN A 2 4.71 23.01 -9.64
N ILE A 3 4.83 22.15 -10.65
CA ILE A 3 4.66 20.70 -10.49
C ILE A 3 6.06 20.17 -10.17
N GLN A 4 6.22 19.57 -8.99
CA GLN A 4 7.49 18.99 -8.56
C GLN A 4 7.40 17.46 -8.64
N PRO A 5 8.17 16.80 -9.54
CA PRO A 5 8.25 15.35 -9.56
C PRO A 5 9.15 14.85 -8.42
N ASN A 6 8.62 13.99 -7.57
CA ASN A 6 9.37 13.38 -6.46
C ASN A 6 9.37 11.86 -6.61
N ASN A 7 10.55 11.24 -6.65
CA ASN A 7 10.69 9.79 -6.67
C ASN A 7 10.34 9.23 -5.29
N GLN A 8 9.39 8.31 -5.24
CA GLN A 8 8.86 7.72 -4.02
C GLN A 8 9.01 6.20 -4.11
N THR A 9 9.46 5.56 -3.02
CA THR A 9 9.20 4.14 -2.83
C THR A 9 7.84 3.96 -2.17
N VAL A 10 7.29 2.75 -2.15
CA VAL A 10 6.05 2.50 -1.40
C VAL A 10 6.21 2.87 0.08
N GLU A 11 7.36 2.57 0.69
CA GLU A 11 7.63 3.00 2.07
C GLU A 11 7.51 4.52 2.22
N LYS A 12 8.23 5.31 1.41
CA LYS A 12 8.17 6.78 1.52
C LYS A 12 6.78 7.33 1.19
N CYS A 13 6.08 6.68 0.28
CA CYS A 13 4.74 7.06 -0.15
C CYS A 13 3.70 6.85 0.95
N LEU A 14 3.76 5.75 1.70
CA LEU A 14 2.70 5.34 2.63
C LEU A 14 3.06 5.52 4.11
N LYS A 15 4.34 5.44 4.47
CA LYS A 15 4.78 5.44 5.86
C LYS A 15 4.53 6.78 6.53
N GLN A 16 3.69 6.77 7.56
CA GLN A 16 3.38 7.93 8.40
C GLN A 16 2.89 9.17 7.62
N ARG A 17 2.19 8.96 6.50
CA ARG A 17 1.74 10.03 5.62
C ARG A 17 0.24 10.00 5.44
N THR A 18 -0.46 10.95 6.03
CA THR A 18 -1.93 11.03 5.96
C THR A 18 -2.39 11.69 4.67
N TYR A 19 -3.11 10.93 3.86
CA TYR A 19 -3.81 11.37 2.67
C TYR A 19 -5.31 11.46 2.89
N TYR A 20 -5.88 12.53 2.37
CA TYR A 20 -7.31 12.75 2.26
C TYR A 20 -7.75 12.46 0.83
N ILE A 21 -9.00 12.06 0.67
CA ILE A 21 -9.65 11.90 -0.62
C ILE A 21 -10.82 12.87 -0.61
N ASP A 22 -10.89 13.77 -1.60
CA ASP A 22 -11.97 14.74 -1.66
C ASP A 22 -13.30 14.02 -1.86
N PHE A 23 -14.39 14.55 -1.31
CA PHE A 23 -15.72 13.94 -1.36
C PHE A 23 -16.28 13.84 -2.79
N TYR A 24 -15.76 14.67 -3.71
CA TYR A 24 -16.05 14.57 -5.14
C TYR A 24 -15.33 13.41 -5.84
N GLN A 25 -14.34 12.79 -5.20
CA GLN A 25 -13.62 11.68 -5.80
C GLN A 25 -14.37 10.35 -5.73
N ARG A 26 -14.10 9.53 -6.74
CA ARG A 26 -14.78 8.27 -6.99
C ARG A 26 -14.43 7.23 -5.93
N GLU A 27 -15.40 6.36 -5.65
CA GLU A 27 -15.27 5.17 -4.82
C GLU A 27 -14.08 4.28 -5.28
N TYR A 28 -13.53 3.45 -4.37
CA TYR A 28 -12.61 2.38 -4.74
C TYR A 28 -13.36 1.34 -5.59
N VAL A 29 -13.00 1.21 -6.86
CA VAL A 29 -13.71 0.40 -7.86
C VAL A 29 -12.79 -0.51 -8.68
N TRP A 30 -11.51 -0.63 -8.28
CA TRP A 30 -10.62 -1.61 -8.90
C TRP A 30 -11.20 -3.01 -8.73
N LYS A 31 -11.36 -3.68 -9.88
CA LYS A 31 -11.84 -5.05 -9.97
C LYS A 31 -10.69 -6.02 -9.72
N LYS A 32 -11.07 -7.28 -9.46
CA LYS A 32 -10.12 -8.37 -9.24
C LYS A 32 -9.07 -8.45 -10.34
N GLU A 33 -9.47 -8.35 -11.60
CA GLU A 33 -8.58 -8.53 -12.75
C GLU A 33 -7.45 -7.51 -12.76
N ILE A 34 -7.75 -6.25 -12.41
CA ILE A 34 -6.75 -5.17 -12.34
C ILE A 34 -5.79 -5.42 -11.17
N VAL A 35 -6.31 -5.81 -10.01
CA VAL A 35 -5.48 -6.13 -8.84
C VAL A 35 -4.59 -7.34 -9.09
N THR A 36 -5.12 -8.40 -9.72
CA THR A 36 -4.35 -9.59 -10.09
C THR A 36 -3.26 -9.25 -11.10
N THR A 37 -3.55 -8.44 -12.11
CA THR A 37 -2.54 -7.99 -13.08
C THR A 37 -1.40 -7.25 -12.38
N LEU A 38 -1.72 -6.34 -11.45
CA LEU A 38 -0.71 -5.65 -10.66
C LEU A 38 0.14 -6.61 -9.83
N LEU A 39 -0.47 -7.59 -9.17
CA LEU A 39 0.24 -8.60 -8.40
C LEU A 39 1.14 -9.45 -9.30
N ASP A 40 0.65 -9.90 -10.46
CA ASP A 40 1.42 -10.68 -11.42
C ASP A 40 2.68 -9.93 -11.87
N ASP A 41 2.57 -8.65 -12.19
CA ASP A 41 3.72 -7.84 -12.61
C ASP A 41 4.74 -7.63 -11.47
N ILE A 42 4.25 -7.37 -10.24
CA ILE A 42 5.10 -7.22 -9.05
C ILE A 42 5.85 -8.53 -8.78
N PHE A 43 5.13 -9.66 -8.73
CA PHE A 43 5.71 -10.96 -8.44
C PHE A 43 6.64 -11.44 -9.55
N PHE A 44 6.32 -11.19 -10.82
CA PHE A 44 7.21 -11.51 -11.93
C PHE A 44 8.57 -10.83 -11.76
N THR A 45 8.57 -9.52 -11.48
CA THR A 45 9.82 -8.76 -11.30
C THR A 45 10.56 -9.18 -10.04
N PHE A 46 9.84 -9.40 -8.94
CA PHE A 46 10.40 -9.87 -7.67
C PHE A 46 11.02 -11.27 -7.80
N ASP A 47 10.31 -12.24 -8.38
CA ASP A 47 10.75 -13.62 -8.49
C ASP A 47 12.00 -13.75 -9.36
N LEU A 48 12.10 -12.98 -10.45
CA LEU A 48 13.31 -12.92 -11.26
C LEU A 48 14.53 -12.48 -10.44
N ALA A 49 14.39 -11.39 -9.67
CA ALA A 49 15.48 -10.88 -8.85
C ALA A 49 15.82 -11.81 -7.67
N TYR A 50 14.80 -12.41 -7.04
CA TYR A 50 14.98 -13.35 -5.95
C TYR A 50 15.71 -14.61 -6.41
N GLU A 51 15.35 -15.18 -7.57
CA GLU A 51 16.02 -16.37 -8.10
C GLU A 51 17.47 -16.07 -8.54
N GLU A 52 17.76 -14.88 -9.09
CA GLU A 52 19.13 -14.47 -9.43
C GLU A 52 20.05 -14.38 -8.20
N HIS A 53 19.47 -14.10 -7.03
CA HIS A 53 20.22 -13.93 -5.77
C HIS A 53 19.87 -14.98 -4.71
N LYS A 54 19.31 -16.11 -5.14
CA LYS A 54 18.89 -17.20 -4.26
C LYS A 54 20.01 -17.70 -3.37
N GLY A 55 19.70 -17.92 -2.09
CA GLY A 55 20.65 -18.38 -1.09
C GLY A 55 21.58 -17.30 -0.54
N LYS A 56 21.39 -16.03 -0.94
CA LYS A 56 22.03 -14.87 -0.30
C LYS A 56 21.04 -14.24 0.66
N ASP A 57 21.53 -13.83 1.82
CA ASP A 57 20.74 -13.06 2.77
C ASP A 57 20.33 -11.71 2.15
N ILE A 58 19.14 -11.24 2.51
CA ILE A 58 18.65 -9.95 2.05
C ILE A 58 19.37 -8.82 2.81
N THR A 59 20.34 -8.20 2.16
CA THR A 59 21.07 -7.01 2.65
C THR A 59 20.77 -5.80 1.76
N PRO A 60 21.10 -4.57 2.18
CA PRO A 60 20.96 -3.38 1.32
C PRO A 60 21.68 -3.51 -0.03
N GLU A 61 22.87 -4.15 -0.06
CA GLU A 61 23.64 -4.37 -1.28
C GLU A 61 23.00 -5.40 -2.21
N ILE A 62 22.37 -6.43 -1.65
CA ILE A 62 21.63 -7.43 -2.44
C ILE A 62 20.33 -6.81 -2.95
N LEU A 63 19.56 -6.13 -2.10
CA LEU A 63 18.33 -5.46 -2.49
C LEU A 63 18.57 -4.39 -3.56
N ALA A 64 19.70 -3.67 -3.53
CA ALA A 64 20.08 -2.70 -4.57
C ALA A 64 20.22 -3.30 -5.97
N LYS A 65 20.39 -4.62 -6.09
CA LYS A 65 20.45 -5.32 -7.38
C LYS A 65 19.08 -5.75 -7.90
N TYR A 66 18.05 -5.72 -7.05
CA TYR A 66 16.69 -6.04 -7.46
C TYR A 66 16.20 -4.89 -8.33
N ASN A 67 15.80 -5.21 -9.55
CA ASN A 67 15.21 -4.22 -10.44
C ASN A 67 13.94 -3.64 -9.81
N TRP A 68 13.86 -2.32 -9.81
CA TRP A 68 12.64 -1.61 -9.47
C TRP A 68 11.48 -1.94 -10.42
N TYR A 69 10.26 -1.97 -9.88
CA TYR A 69 9.02 -1.99 -10.65
C TYR A 69 8.34 -0.61 -10.54
N TYR A 70 8.13 0.02 -11.70
CA TYR A 70 7.55 1.36 -11.78
C TYR A 70 6.02 1.30 -11.79
N LEU A 71 5.43 1.85 -10.73
CA LEU A 71 3.99 1.86 -10.47
C LEU A 71 3.31 3.15 -10.97
N ASN A 72 3.92 3.85 -11.94
CA ASN A 72 3.38 5.08 -12.52
C ASN A 72 3.30 6.26 -11.53
N ILE A 73 2.76 7.39 -12.00
CA ILE A 73 2.61 8.62 -11.23
C ILE A 73 1.40 8.58 -10.30
N TYR A 74 1.43 9.35 -9.22
CA TYR A 74 0.24 9.77 -8.47
C TYR A 74 0.31 11.27 -8.22
N ILE A 75 -0.84 11.92 -8.11
CA ILE A 75 -0.92 13.38 -8.00
C ILE A 75 -1.45 13.73 -6.63
N THR A 76 -0.79 14.66 -5.96
CA THR A 76 -1.23 15.19 -4.67
C THR A 76 -1.47 16.68 -4.76
N ASN A 77 -2.39 17.18 -3.95
CA ASN A 77 -2.60 18.61 -3.75
C ASN A 77 -2.59 18.92 -2.24
N THR A 78 -1.83 19.94 -1.84
CA THR A 78 -1.83 20.39 -0.45
C THR A 78 -2.78 21.56 -0.29
N ILE A 79 -3.84 21.38 0.50
CA ILE A 79 -4.82 22.43 0.82
C ILE A 79 -4.88 22.60 2.33
N ASN A 80 -4.60 23.80 2.85
CA ASN A 80 -4.62 24.10 4.28
C ASN A 80 -3.79 23.11 5.14
N GLY A 81 -2.64 22.67 4.62
CA GLY A 81 -1.76 21.71 5.31
C GLY A 81 -2.24 20.26 5.30
N LYS A 82 -3.37 19.96 4.66
CA LYS A 82 -3.83 18.59 4.39
C LYS A 82 -3.45 18.18 2.98
N GLU A 83 -3.03 16.94 2.83
CA GLU A 83 -2.61 16.41 1.55
C GLU A 83 -3.71 15.54 0.94
N TYR A 84 -4.21 15.93 -0.21
CA TYR A 84 -5.27 15.24 -0.93
C TYR A 84 -4.68 14.48 -2.10
N ILE A 85 -5.05 13.20 -2.24
CA ILE A 85 -4.76 12.45 -3.46
C ILE A 85 -5.70 12.96 -4.55
N VAL A 86 -5.17 13.50 -5.65
CA VAL A 86 -5.94 13.96 -6.82
C VAL A 86 -6.09 12.82 -7.83
N ASP A 87 -5.02 12.05 -8.03
CA ASP A 87 -5.00 10.88 -8.90
C ASP A 87 -4.06 9.80 -8.30
N GLY A 88 -4.31 8.53 -8.63
CA GLY A 88 -3.58 7.38 -8.09
C GLY A 88 -4.22 6.75 -6.85
N GLN A 89 -5.39 7.23 -6.41
CA GLN A 89 -6.06 6.77 -5.19
C GLN A 89 -6.29 5.24 -5.18
N GLN A 90 -6.75 4.66 -6.29
CA GLN A 90 -7.01 3.22 -6.37
C GLN A 90 -5.73 2.42 -6.13
N ARG A 91 -4.63 2.83 -6.78
CA ARG A 91 -3.32 2.19 -6.68
C ARG A 91 -2.77 2.26 -5.26
N LEU A 92 -2.79 3.43 -4.64
CA LEU A 92 -2.34 3.60 -3.25
C LEU A 92 -3.16 2.77 -2.26
N THR A 93 -4.47 2.66 -2.51
CA THR A 93 -5.36 1.78 -1.72
C THR A 93 -4.93 0.32 -1.84
N THR A 94 -4.73 -0.17 -3.07
CA THR A 94 -4.32 -1.55 -3.32
C THR A 94 -2.95 -1.85 -2.70
N LEU A 95 -2.00 -0.91 -2.77
CA LEU A 95 -0.70 -1.04 -2.10
C LEU A 95 -0.86 -1.11 -0.58
N SER A 96 -1.72 -0.28 0.01
CA SER A 96 -2.04 -0.38 1.44
C SER A 96 -2.63 -1.75 1.79
N LEU A 97 -3.47 -2.35 0.95
CA LEU A 97 -4.01 -3.70 1.17
C LEU A 97 -2.94 -4.79 1.08
N ILE A 98 -2.00 -4.68 0.14
CA ILE A 98 -0.84 -5.57 0.07
C ILE A 98 0.00 -5.44 1.35
N ALA A 99 0.23 -4.21 1.83
CA ALA A 99 0.93 -3.99 3.10
C ALA A 99 0.23 -4.66 4.29
N VAL A 100 -1.11 -4.61 4.35
CA VAL A 100 -1.89 -5.31 5.39
C VAL A 100 -1.64 -6.82 5.31
N LYS A 101 -1.67 -7.43 4.12
CA LYS A 101 -1.43 -8.87 4.00
C LYS A 101 0.01 -9.26 4.36
N LEU A 102 0.99 -8.45 3.95
CA LEU A 102 2.39 -8.67 4.31
C LEU A 102 2.62 -8.55 5.83
N LEU A 103 1.95 -7.60 6.48
CA LEU A 103 1.96 -7.47 7.93
C LEU A 103 1.31 -8.68 8.63
N GLU A 104 0.17 -9.14 8.13
CA GLU A 104 -0.52 -10.33 8.63
C GLU A 104 0.41 -11.56 8.59
N LEU A 105 1.08 -11.80 7.46
CA LEU A 105 2.02 -12.91 7.31
C LEU A 105 3.25 -12.76 8.21
N ALA A 106 3.78 -11.55 8.39
CA ALA A 106 4.89 -11.30 9.30
C ALA A 106 4.53 -11.57 10.77
N HIS A 107 3.29 -11.27 11.20
CA HIS A 107 2.82 -11.58 12.55
C HIS A 107 2.70 -13.09 12.82
N GLN A 108 2.65 -13.95 11.80
CA GLN A 108 2.65 -15.41 12.02
C GLN A 108 3.98 -15.90 12.60
N ASN A 109 5.06 -15.12 12.48
CA ASN A 109 6.34 -15.36 13.15
C ASN A 109 7.01 -14.03 13.55
N GLU A 110 6.43 -13.33 14.53
CA GLU A 110 6.91 -12.01 14.97
C GLU A 110 8.39 -12.00 15.37
N GLU A 111 8.91 -13.07 15.98
CA GLU A 111 10.32 -13.17 16.40
C GLU A 111 11.27 -13.08 15.20
N TYR A 112 10.95 -13.78 14.11
CA TYR A 112 11.76 -13.73 12.89
C TYR A 112 11.70 -12.34 12.22
N PHE A 113 10.54 -11.68 12.27
CA PHE A 113 10.30 -10.42 11.57
C PHE A 113 10.45 -9.16 12.45
N GLU A 114 10.93 -9.30 13.69
CA GLU A 114 10.96 -8.22 14.69
C GLU A 114 11.61 -6.92 14.17
N ASN A 115 12.63 -7.05 13.32
CA ASN A 115 13.41 -5.92 12.82
C ASN A 115 12.74 -5.15 11.68
N ILE A 116 11.71 -5.73 11.05
CA ILE A 116 11.06 -5.13 9.87
C ILE A 116 9.56 -4.88 10.06
N ILE A 117 8.90 -5.60 10.97
CA ILE A 117 7.43 -5.66 11.08
C ILE A 117 6.77 -4.29 11.32
N ASP A 118 7.45 -3.39 12.02
CA ASP A 118 6.96 -2.03 12.27
C ASP A 118 6.93 -1.15 11.01
N THR A 119 7.70 -1.48 9.97
CA THR A 119 7.73 -0.67 8.73
C THR A 119 6.48 -0.87 7.88
N PRO A 120 6.04 -2.09 7.52
CA PRO A 120 4.74 -2.31 6.88
C PRO A 120 3.57 -1.78 7.70
N LYS A 121 3.58 -1.97 9.02
CA LYS A 121 2.59 -1.39 9.94
C LYS A 121 2.53 0.13 9.82
N GLY A 122 3.70 0.77 9.83
CA GLY A 122 3.84 2.21 9.64
C GLY A 122 3.34 2.70 8.27
N CYS A 123 3.20 1.84 7.26
CA CYS A 123 2.60 2.14 5.96
C CYS A 123 1.08 2.00 5.92
N ILE A 124 0.44 1.49 6.97
CA ILE A 124 -1.01 1.24 7.01
C ILE A 124 -1.69 2.24 7.95
N TYR A 125 -1.21 2.34 9.19
CA TYR A 125 -1.83 3.15 10.22
C TYR A 125 -0.84 3.65 11.29
N GLY A 126 -1.26 4.65 12.04
CA GLY A 126 -0.62 5.13 13.27
C GLY A 126 -1.56 5.04 14.46
N LYS A 127 -1.08 5.32 15.67
CA LYS A 127 -1.89 5.32 16.89
C LYS A 127 -2.13 6.73 17.41
N ASP A 128 -3.40 7.06 17.63
CA ASP A 128 -3.83 8.22 18.39
C ASP A 128 -4.29 7.80 19.79
N LYS A 129 -3.94 8.61 20.79
CA LYS A 129 -4.17 8.31 22.20
C LYS A 129 -5.66 8.18 22.57
N PHE A 130 -6.55 8.78 21.77
CA PHE A 130 -7.98 8.84 22.06
C PHE A 130 -8.84 8.13 21.01
N LYS A 131 -8.35 8.04 19.76
CA LYS A 131 -9.12 7.53 18.60
C LYS A 131 -8.71 6.13 18.13
N GLY A 132 -7.66 5.56 18.74
CA GLY A 132 -7.10 4.27 18.34
C GLY A 132 -6.28 4.39 17.06
N ASN A 133 -6.41 3.41 16.16
CA ASN A 133 -5.71 3.44 14.89
C ASN A 133 -6.25 4.56 13.98
N ILE A 134 -5.33 5.29 13.34
CA ILE A 134 -5.60 6.25 12.27
C ILE A 134 -4.97 5.70 10.99
N PHE A 135 -5.81 5.41 10.01
CA PHE A 135 -5.36 4.92 8.71
C PHE A 135 -4.88 6.06 7.84
N TRP A 136 -3.84 5.80 7.06
CA TRP A 136 -3.17 6.83 6.28
C TRP A 136 -3.91 7.26 5.03
N ILE A 137 -4.77 6.42 4.46
CA ILE A 137 -5.55 6.77 3.27
C ILE A 137 -7.02 6.85 3.66
N ASP A 138 -7.56 8.07 3.66
CA ASP A 138 -8.99 8.34 3.83
C ASP A 138 -9.62 7.61 5.03
N ASN A 139 -9.25 8.07 6.22
CA ASN A 139 -9.73 7.54 7.49
C ASN A 139 -11.23 7.79 7.75
N GLU A 140 -11.97 8.41 6.81
CA GLU A 140 -13.41 8.60 6.95
C GLU A 140 -14.14 7.36 6.41
N LYS A 141 -14.15 7.15 5.08
CA LYS A 141 -14.94 6.07 4.45
C LYS A 141 -14.36 4.67 4.64
N ARG A 142 -13.10 4.55 5.04
CA ARG A 142 -12.33 3.29 4.96
C ARG A 142 -11.92 2.73 6.30
N LYS A 143 -12.06 3.51 7.38
CA LYS A 143 -11.54 3.15 8.70
C LYS A 143 -12.10 1.82 9.19
N LYS A 144 -13.41 1.61 9.08
CA LYS A 144 -14.09 0.41 9.61
C LYS A 144 -13.57 -0.86 8.96
N VAL A 145 -13.59 -0.91 7.62
CA VAL A 145 -13.06 -2.06 6.88
C VAL A 145 -11.56 -2.27 7.13
N MET A 146 -10.74 -1.21 7.09
CA MET A 146 -9.29 -1.33 7.31
C MET A 146 -8.95 -1.78 8.73
N GLN A 147 -9.70 -1.32 9.74
CA GLN A 147 -9.56 -1.78 11.13
C GLN A 147 -9.79 -3.27 11.23
N HIS A 148 -10.90 -3.72 10.67
CA HIS A 148 -11.24 -5.13 10.64
C HIS A 148 -10.16 -5.98 9.95
N LEU A 149 -9.64 -5.53 8.80
CA LEU A 149 -8.59 -6.25 8.06
C LEU A 149 -7.28 -6.35 8.85
N VAL A 150 -6.88 -5.28 9.55
CA VAL A 150 -5.66 -5.27 10.38
C VAL A 150 -5.80 -6.11 11.64
N GLU A 151 -6.97 -6.09 12.28
CA GLU A 151 -7.23 -6.87 13.49
C GLU A 151 -7.56 -8.34 13.20
N ASN A 152 -7.76 -8.69 11.94
CA ASN A 152 -8.13 -10.02 11.48
C ASN A 152 -9.36 -10.58 12.24
N THR A 153 -10.39 -9.75 12.41
CA THR A 153 -11.64 -10.12 13.09
C THR A 153 -12.62 -10.76 12.10
N GLU A 154 -13.86 -11.08 12.49
CA GLU A 154 -14.93 -11.45 11.55
C GLU A 154 -15.71 -10.20 11.12
N PHE A 155 -16.02 -10.07 9.82
CA PHE A 155 -16.77 -8.91 9.31
C PHE A 155 -18.24 -9.26 9.38
N SER A 156 -18.90 -8.86 10.46
CA SER A 156 -20.34 -9.13 10.67
C SER A 156 -21.24 -7.98 10.24
N ASP A 157 -20.67 -6.82 9.93
CA ASP A 157 -21.44 -5.63 9.59
C ASP A 157 -21.81 -5.59 8.10
N GLU A 158 -22.87 -4.85 7.77
CA GLU A 158 -23.14 -4.46 6.39
C GLU A 158 -22.10 -3.42 5.94
N PHE A 159 -21.69 -3.51 4.67
CA PHE A 159 -20.82 -2.49 4.06
C PHE A 159 -21.59 -1.18 3.91
N GLU A 160 -20.98 -0.08 4.34
CA GLU A 160 -21.63 1.23 4.31
C GLU A 160 -21.59 1.88 2.93
N ASN A 161 -20.65 1.44 2.08
CA ASN A 161 -20.44 1.95 0.73
C ASN A 161 -19.70 0.96 -0.16
N VAL A 162 -19.67 1.25 -1.47
CA VAL A 162 -19.00 0.43 -2.49
C VAL A 162 -17.49 0.34 -2.24
N THR A 163 -16.87 1.40 -1.71
CA THR A 163 -15.44 1.40 -1.34
C THR A 163 -15.15 0.33 -0.29
N GLU A 164 -15.93 0.24 0.79
CA GLU A 164 -15.73 -0.77 1.84
C GLU A 164 -15.85 -2.19 1.30
N GLU A 165 -16.92 -2.46 0.56
CA GLU A 165 -17.15 -3.77 -0.06
C GLU A 165 -15.99 -4.15 -0.99
N ASN A 166 -15.54 -3.23 -1.83
CA ASN A 166 -14.44 -3.50 -2.76
C ASN A 166 -13.09 -3.63 -2.04
N ILE A 167 -12.81 -2.85 -1.00
CA ILE A 167 -11.58 -2.99 -0.19
C ILE A 167 -11.54 -4.40 0.42
N PHE A 168 -12.64 -4.83 1.04
CA PHE A 168 -12.74 -6.15 1.64
C PHE A 168 -12.57 -7.27 0.61
N ASN A 169 -13.28 -7.17 -0.53
CA ASN A 169 -13.19 -8.19 -1.59
C ASN A 169 -11.80 -8.22 -2.24
N ARG A 170 -11.18 -7.07 -2.50
CA ARG A 170 -9.82 -7.00 -3.05
C ARG A 170 -8.77 -7.48 -2.06
N TYR A 171 -8.95 -7.24 -0.76
CA TYR A 171 -8.10 -7.84 0.25
C TYR A 171 -8.16 -9.37 0.20
N LYS A 172 -9.35 -9.96 0.13
CA LYS A 172 -9.51 -11.42 -0.02
C LYS A 172 -8.82 -11.96 -1.27
N ASP A 173 -8.96 -11.25 -2.40
CA ASP A 173 -8.27 -11.62 -3.65
C ASP A 173 -6.74 -11.56 -3.50
N ILE A 174 -6.20 -10.51 -2.86
CA ILE A 174 -4.76 -10.36 -2.56
C ILE A 174 -4.28 -11.46 -1.61
N SER A 175 -5.01 -11.70 -0.52
CA SER A 175 -4.66 -12.71 0.48
C SER A 175 -4.56 -14.09 -0.14
N LYS A 176 -5.58 -14.49 -0.90
CA LYS A 176 -5.57 -15.76 -1.64
C LYS A 176 -4.37 -15.85 -2.59
N TYR A 177 -4.12 -14.79 -3.38
CA TYR A 177 -3.02 -14.78 -4.33
C TYR A 177 -1.66 -14.99 -3.65
N ILE A 178 -1.39 -14.29 -2.54
CA ILE A 178 -0.11 -14.37 -1.84
C ILE A 178 0.04 -15.70 -1.10
N GLU A 179 -1.03 -16.21 -0.49
CA GLU A 179 -1.04 -17.52 0.18
C GLU A 179 -0.74 -18.67 -0.79
N GLU A 180 -1.28 -18.63 -2.01
CA GLU A 180 -1.01 -19.62 -3.07
C GLU A 180 0.48 -19.65 -3.51
N LYS A 181 1.30 -18.66 -3.14
CA LYS A 181 2.73 -18.65 -3.44
C LYS A 181 3.57 -19.48 -2.46
N GLU A 182 3.00 -19.90 -1.32
CA GLU A 182 3.66 -20.73 -0.30
C GLU A 182 5.08 -20.21 0.06
N LEU A 183 5.18 -18.92 0.36
CA LEU A 183 6.47 -18.25 0.59
C LEU A 183 7.17 -18.80 1.84
N SER A 184 8.46 -19.09 1.73
CA SER A 184 9.31 -19.31 2.92
C SER A 184 9.50 -18.00 3.69
N GLN A 185 9.97 -18.08 4.95
CA GLN A 185 10.22 -16.88 5.77
C GLN A 185 11.24 -15.95 5.13
N GLU A 186 12.30 -16.51 4.54
CA GLU A 186 13.35 -15.76 3.84
C GLU A 186 12.78 -15.07 2.59
N LYS A 187 11.94 -15.77 1.82
CA LYS A 187 11.30 -15.20 0.62
C LYS A 187 10.29 -14.12 0.98
N LEU A 188 9.54 -14.30 2.07
CA LEU A 188 8.63 -13.29 2.61
C LEU A 188 9.39 -12.05 3.09
N GLN A 189 10.51 -12.22 3.81
CA GLN A 189 11.37 -11.10 4.20
C GLN A 189 11.87 -10.32 2.99
N ALA A 190 12.37 -11.02 1.97
CA ALA A 190 12.81 -10.40 0.72
C ALA A 190 11.66 -9.68 0.00
N LEU A 191 10.46 -10.27 -0.01
CA LEU A 191 9.26 -9.66 -0.59
C LEU A 191 8.86 -8.38 0.14
N ILE A 192 8.89 -8.37 1.47
CA ILE A 192 8.59 -7.18 2.27
C ILE A 192 9.58 -6.05 1.95
N MET A 193 10.88 -6.35 1.91
CA MET A 193 11.92 -5.37 1.57
C MET A 193 11.76 -4.86 0.13
N TYR A 194 11.48 -5.76 -0.81
CA TYR A 194 11.22 -5.41 -2.21
C TYR A 194 9.98 -4.52 -2.35
N PHE A 195 8.88 -4.90 -1.69
CA PHE A 195 7.64 -4.13 -1.66
C PHE A 195 7.88 -2.70 -1.16
N LEU A 196 8.64 -2.54 -0.06
CA LEU A 196 8.90 -1.26 0.58
C LEU A 196 9.84 -0.35 -0.22
N GLU A 197 10.90 -0.91 -0.83
CA GLU A 197 12.00 -0.13 -1.39
C GLU A 197 12.20 -0.21 -2.91
N ARG A 198 11.60 -1.20 -3.58
CA ARG A 198 11.80 -1.45 -5.02
C ARG A 198 10.52 -1.33 -5.83
N LEU A 199 9.37 -1.18 -5.18
CA LEU A 199 8.19 -0.63 -5.82
C LEU A 199 8.27 0.91 -5.77
N VAL A 200 8.31 1.53 -6.95
CA VAL A 200 8.61 2.95 -7.08
C VAL A 200 7.49 3.68 -7.82
N LEU A 201 7.08 4.82 -7.28
CA LEU A 201 6.13 5.75 -7.86
C LEU A 201 6.80 7.11 -8.07
N VAL A 202 6.19 7.95 -8.90
CA VAL A 202 6.53 9.38 -8.96
C VAL A 202 5.36 10.19 -8.48
N GLU A 203 5.57 10.98 -7.44
CA GLU A 203 4.60 11.94 -6.97
C GLU A 203 4.69 13.22 -7.77
N LEU A 204 3.56 13.69 -8.30
CA LEU A 204 3.42 15.05 -8.83
C LEU A 204 2.66 15.89 -7.80
N ARG A 205 3.41 16.70 -7.05
CA ARG A 205 2.83 17.58 -6.04
C ARG A 205 2.37 18.90 -6.66
N ILE A 206 1.13 19.27 -6.37
CA ILE A 206 0.54 20.57 -6.71
C ILE A 206 0.49 21.42 -5.44
N ASP A 207 1.22 22.54 -5.44
CA ASP A 207 1.17 23.55 -4.38
C ASP A 207 0.34 24.74 -4.89
N LYS A 208 -0.99 24.68 -4.73
CA LYS A 208 -1.86 25.82 -5.08
C LYS A 208 -3.20 25.80 -4.35
N ASP A 209 -3.57 26.94 -3.79
CA ASP A 209 -4.88 27.17 -3.14
C ASP A 209 -6.07 27.25 -4.12
N ASP A 210 -5.84 27.32 -5.44
CA ASP A 210 -6.88 27.67 -6.42
C ASP A 210 -6.62 27.08 -7.83
N THR A 211 -6.69 25.75 -7.96
CA THR A 211 -6.73 25.08 -9.27
C THR A 211 -8.02 24.28 -9.39
N PRO A 212 -8.86 24.52 -10.42
CA PRO A 212 -9.99 23.65 -10.69
C PRO A 212 -9.47 22.23 -10.96
N MET A 213 -9.88 21.28 -10.13
CA MET A 213 -9.57 19.86 -10.33
C MET A 213 -10.29 19.39 -11.60
N VAL A 214 -9.53 19.12 -12.66
CA VAL A 214 -10.07 18.45 -13.86
C VAL A 214 -9.90 16.96 -13.65
N PHE A 215 -11.03 16.25 -13.58
CA PHE A 215 -11.11 14.82 -13.29
C PHE A 215 -11.08 13.99 -14.58
N GLU A 216 -10.34 12.88 -14.61
CA GLU A 216 -10.55 11.76 -15.55
C GLU A 216 -11.42 10.67 -14.90
#